data_AF-A0A3C0UI23-F1
#
_entry.id   AF-A0A3C0UI23-F1
#
_cell.length_a   1.000
_cell.length_b   1.000
_cell.length_c   1.000
_cell.angle_alpha   90.00
_cell.angle_beta   90.00
_cell.angle_gamma   90.00
#
_symmetry.space_group_name_H-M   'P 1'
#
loop_
_entity.id
_entity.type
_entity.pdbx_description
1 polymer ?
#
loop_
_entity_poly.entity_id
_entity_poly.type
_entity_poly.pdbx_seq_one_letter_code
_entity_poly.pdbx_strand_id
1 'polypeptide(L)'
;METFKDLHKKIQEASLSDQDNGTPVKDLFEDFDKSQLNCLFTPDIHPVFWNLEACVTKATDSGVKISKDVQACMESLHGKKKLAYALIAPAFIGQFSDEVTPGMLRNAFKQMGFDGMVEVAVFADILTLKEALEFDQNINSESDYQLTSCCCPMWIAM
;
A
#
# COMPACT_ATOMS: atom_id res chain seq x y z
N MET A 1 -18.97 16.22 -2.44
CA MET A 1 -18.13 15.08 -2.05
C MET A 1 -16.72 15.45 -2.46
N GLU A 2 -15.77 15.51 -1.54
CA GLU A 2 -14.38 15.88 -1.88
C GLU A 2 -13.73 14.74 -2.67
N THR A 3 -13.15 15.07 -3.81
CA THR A 3 -12.46 14.09 -4.64
C THR A 3 -11.03 13.89 -4.15
N PHE A 4 -10.40 12.77 -4.51
CA PHE A 4 -8.99 12.51 -4.18
C PHE A 4 -8.05 13.59 -4.75
N LYS A 5 -8.43 14.21 -5.87
CA LYS A 5 -7.74 15.38 -6.45
C LYS A 5 -7.84 16.60 -5.53
N ASP A 6 -9.00 16.84 -4.94
CA ASP A 6 -9.21 17.93 -3.98
C ASP A 6 -8.38 17.68 -2.72
N LEU A 7 -8.31 16.43 -2.25
CA LEU A 7 -7.49 16.04 -1.10
C LEU A 7 -5.99 16.21 -1.39
N HIS A 8 -5.52 15.76 -2.56
CA HIS A 8 -4.12 15.92 -2.97
C HIS A 8 -3.73 17.38 -3.11
N LYS A 9 -4.59 18.20 -3.73
CA LYS A 9 -4.38 19.64 -3.88
C LYS A 9 -4.30 20.31 -2.51
N LYS A 10 -5.18 19.96 -1.57
CA LYS A 10 -5.10 20.45 -0.19
C LYS A 10 -3.82 20.02 0.53
N ILE A 11 -3.34 18.80 0.29
CA ILE A 11 -2.07 18.31 0.86
C ILE A 11 -0.90 19.11 0.27
N GLN A 12 -0.87 19.31 -1.06
CA GLN A 12 0.15 20.12 -1.73
C GLN A 12 0.12 21.58 -1.23
N GLU A 13 -1.05 22.22 -1.18
CA GLU A 13 -1.21 23.59 -0.71
C GLU A 13 -0.81 23.75 0.76
N ALA A 14 -1.07 22.74 1.60
CA ALA A 14 -0.65 22.72 2.99
C ALA A 14 0.83 22.37 3.20
N SER A 15 1.50 21.78 2.21
CA SER A 15 2.94 21.46 2.25
C SER A 15 3.82 22.55 1.61
N LEU A 16 3.26 23.38 0.73
CA LEU A 16 3.97 24.50 0.07
C LEU A 16 4.17 25.74 0.97
N SER A 17 3.54 25.78 2.15
CA SER A 17 3.71 26.89 3.10
C SER A 17 5.05 26.87 3.86
N ASP A 18 5.82 25.78 3.78
CA ASP A 18 7.17 25.69 4.31
C ASP A 18 8.15 25.45 3.15
N GLN A 19 8.84 26.51 2.70
CA GLN A 19 9.78 26.41 1.58
C GLN A 19 11.06 25.67 1.96
N ASP A 20 11.40 24.59 1.22
CA ASP A 20 12.72 24.44 0.61
C ASP A 20 12.65 23.56 -0.67
N ASN A 21 13.58 23.80 -1.59
CA ASN A 21 13.59 23.45 -3.01
C ASN A 21 13.48 21.95 -3.36
N GLY A 22 12.26 21.43 -3.51
CA GLY A 22 11.98 20.17 -4.21
C GLY A 22 11.31 20.40 -5.56
N THR A 23 11.83 19.80 -6.64
CA THR A 23 11.17 19.78 -7.95
C THR A 23 9.71 19.33 -7.83
N PRO A 24 8.76 19.96 -8.54
CA PRO A 24 7.35 19.58 -8.48
C PRO A 24 7.19 18.10 -8.82
N VAL A 25 6.51 17.36 -7.95
CA VAL A 25 6.10 15.97 -8.23
C VAL A 25 5.30 16.01 -9.53
N LYS A 26 5.78 15.28 -10.55
CA LYS A 26 5.14 15.15 -11.86
C LYS A 26 3.65 14.87 -11.65
N ASP A 27 2.79 15.58 -12.38
CA ASP A 27 1.33 15.43 -12.29
C ASP A 27 0.93 14.04 -12.79
N LEU A 28 0.90 13.06 -11.88
CA LEU A 28 0.82 11.63 -12.17
C LEU A 28 -0.61 11.16 -12.50
N PHE A 29 -1.59 12.06 -12.51
CA PHE A 29 -2.99 11.70 -12.72
C PHE A 29 -3.36 11.42 -14.19
N GLU A 30 -2.51 11.78 -15.16
CA GLU A 30 -2.79 11.55 -16.58
C GLU A 30 -2.15 10.27 -17.14
N ASP A 31 -1.14 9.72 -16.48
CA ASP A 31 -0.35 8.59 -16.96
C ASP A 31 -0.39 7.44 -15.93
N PHE A 32 -1.48 6.68 -15.93
CA PHE A 32 -1.62 5.52 -15.04
C PHE A 32 -0.70 4.40 -15.51
N ASP A 33 0.32 4.10 -14.71
CA ASP A 33 1.16 2.93 -14.89
C ASP A 33 0.30 1.65 -14.83
N LYS A 34 0.00 1.09 -16.01
CA LYS A 34 -0.77 -0.16 -16.16
C LYS A 34 0.03 -1.38 -15.69
N SER A 35 1.34 -1.24 -15.51
CA SER A 35 2.22 -2.34 -15.16
C SER A 35 2.35 -2.46 -13.64
N GLN A 36 1.74 -3.50 -13.08
CA GLN A 36 1.68 -3.65 -11.63
C GLN A 36 3.04 -3.91 -10.97
N LEU A 37 3.95 -4.59 -11.68
CA LEU A 37 5.21 -5.12 -11.15
C LEU A 37 6.46 -4.35 -11.60
N ASN A 38 6.34 -3.32 -12.44
CA ASN A 38 7.52 -2.58 -12.91
C ASN A 38 8.31 -1.97 -11.77
N CYS A 39 7.64 -1.51 -10.70
CA CYS A 39 8.30 -1.03 -9.48
C CYS A 39 9.22 -2.06 -8.80
N LEU A 40 9.10 -3.37 -9.11
CA LEU A 40 10.00 -4.42 -8.61
C LEU A 40 11.23 -4.63 -9.50
N PHE A 41 11.11 -4.43 -10.81
CA PHE A 41 12.19 -4.69 -11.78
C PHE A 41 13.00 -3.43 -12.09
N THR A 42 12.35 -2.27 -12.10
CA THR A 42 12.94 -0.96 -12.37
C THR A 42 12.36 0.06 -11.37
N PRO A 43 12.84 0.07 -10.12
CA PRO A 43 12.30 0.93 -9.08
C PRO A 43 12.72 2.39 -9.27
N ASP A 44 11.74 3.28 -9.21
CA ASP A 44 11.96 4.72 -9.07
C ASP A 44 11.91 5.12 -7.60
N ILE A 45 12.84 5.97 -7.17
CA ILE A 45 12.87 6.46 -5.79
C ILE A 45 11.94 7.66 -5.67
N HIS A 46 10.94 7.54 -4.79
CA HIS A 46 10.02 8.61 -4.45
C HIS A 46 10.38 9.22 -3.07
N PRO A 47 10.89 10.47 -3.01
CA PRO A 47 11.32 11.07 -1.74
C PRO A 47 10.11 11.41 -0.85
N VAL A 48 10.32 11.32 0.46
CA VAL A 48 9.35 11.81 1.45
C VAL A 48 9.51 13.32 1.58
N PHE A 49 8.46 14.06 1.23
CA PHE A 49 8.47 15.53 1.30
C PHE A 49 7.76 16.11 2.53
N TRP A 50 7.01 15.27 3.27
CA TRP A 50 6.20 15.71 4.41
C TRP A 50 6.95 15.56 5.74
N ASN A 51 6.63 16.45 6.68
CA ASN A 51 7.19 16.45 8.03
C ASN A 51 6.29 15.63 8.99
N LEU A 52 6.88 14.63 9.64
CA LEU A 52 6.17 13.73 10.54
C LEU A 52 5.54 14.45 11.74
N GLU A 53 6.27 15.34 12.40
CA GLU A 53 5.79 16.08 13.58
C GLU A 53 4.62 16.99 13.20
N ALA A 54 4.70 17.66 12.05
CA ALA A 54 3.63 18.50 11.53
C ALA A 54 2.36 17.69 11.23
N CYS A 55 2.51 16.50 10.62
CA CYS A 55 1.38 15.60 10.36
C CYS A 55 0.71 15.10 11.65
N VAL A 56 1.50 14.70 12.65
CA VAL A 56 0.98 14.19 13.94
C VAL A 56 0.28 15.29 14.73
N THR A 57 0.86 16.51 14.74
CA THR A 57 0.25 17.67 15.40
C THR A 57 -1.10 18.00 14.76
N LYS A 58 -1.13 18.11 13.43
CA LYS A 58 -2.36 18.41 12.68
C LYS A 58 -3.45 17.35 12.87
N ALA A 59 -3.08 16.08 12.96
CA ALA A 59 -4.02 15.00 13.25
C ALA A 59 -4.62 15.15 14.65
N THR A 60 -3.79 15.48 15.65
CA THR A 60 -4.22 15.70 17.04
C THR A 60 -5.18 16.89 17.12
N ASP A 61 -4.84 18.01 16.48
CA ASP A 61 -5.68 19.21 16.43
C ASP A 61 -7.03 18.96 15.75
N SER A 62 -7.03 18.09 14.73
CA SER A 62 -8.24 17.70 14.00
C SER A 62 -9.05 16.59 14.68
N GLY A 63 -8.60 16.10 15.85
CA GLY A 63 -9.24 14.99 16.57
C GLY A 63 -9.12 13.63 15.87
N VAL A 64 -8.22 13.50 14.90
CA VAL A 64 -7.98 12.25 14.17
C VAL A 64 -7.08 11.33 15.00
N LYS A 65 -7.63 10.17 15.37
CA LYS A 65 -6.87 9.15 16.10
C LYS A 65 -6.00 8.34 15.14
N ILE A 66 -4.68 8.51 15.24
CA ILE A 66 -3.70 7.69 14.51
C ILE A 66 -3.54 6.34 15.22
N SER A 67 -3.58 5.22 14.48
CA SER A 67 -3.29 3.90 15.05
C SER A 67 -1.78 3.70 15.25
N LYS A 68 -1.40 2.81 16.17
CA LYS A 68 0.02 2.49 16.41
C LYS A 68 0.73 2.01 15.14
N ASP A 69 0.04 1.22 14.32
CA ASP A 69 0.58 0.67 13.07
C ASP A 69 0.80 1.78 12.02
N VAL A 70 -0.14 2.72 11.91
CA VAL A 70 0.01 3.87 10.99
C VAL A 70 1.16 4.76 11.45
N GLN A 71 1.27 5.05 12.75
CA GLN A 71 2.37 5.83 13.28
C GLN A 71 3.73 5.17 13.00
N ALA A 72 3.87 3.88 13.31
CA ALA A 72 5.11 3.14 13.05
C ALA A 72 5.46 3.09 11.54
N CYS A 73 4.45 2.97 10.68
CA CYS A 73 4.62 3.04 9.23
C CYS A 73 5.14 4.41 8.79
N MET A 74 4.55 5.50 9.29
CA MET A 74 4.97 6.86 8.97
C MET A 74 6.41 7.13 9.45
N GLU A 75 6.76 6.72 10.67
CA GLU A 75 8.13 6.83 11.20
C GLU A 75 9.14 6.07 10.33
N SER A 76 8.79 4.84 9.92
CA SER A 76 9.62 3.99 9.07
C SER A 76 9.79 4.59 7.66
N LEU A 77 8.73 5.17 7.11
CA LEU A 77 8.74 5.78 5.79
C LEU A 77 9.54 7.09 5.78
N HIS A 78 9.34 7.96 6.79
CA HIS A 78 10.06 9.22 6.93
C HIS A 78 11.58 9.01 7.05
N GLY A 79 12.00 7.98 7.80
CA GLY A 79 13.40 7.60 7.95
C GLY A 79 13.95 6.62 6.89
N LYS A 80 13.25 6.39 5.78
CA LYS A 80 13.61 5.31 4.84
C LYS A 80 15.02 5.50 4.27
N LYS A 81 15.83 4.43 4.34
CA LYS A 81 17.17 4.35 3.71
C LYS A 81 17.22 3.42 2.50
N LYS A 82 16.13 2.70 2.28
CA LYS A 82 15.95 1.67 1.25
C LYS A 82 14.58 1.86 0.62
N LEU A 83 14.35 1.13 -0.47
CA LEU A 83 13.06 1.10 -1.14
C LEU A 83 11.94 0.68 -0.19
N ALA A 84 10.84 1.42 -0.19
CA ALA A 84 9.67 1.19 0.64
C ALA A 84 8.47 0.86 -0.26
N TYR A 85 7.88 -0.31 -0.06
CA TYR A 85 6.76 -0.79 -0.88
C TYR A 85 5.49 -0.95 -0.04
N ALA A 86 4.36 -0.50 -0.59
CA ALA A 86 3.05 -0.81 -0.03
C ALA A 86 2.58 -2.18 -0.55
N LEU A 87 2.38 -3.14 0.34
CA LEU A 87 1.79 -4.44 0.02
C LEU A 87 0.30 -4.38 0.31
N ILE A 88 -0.53 -4.54 -0.73
CA ILE A 88 -1.98 -4.38 -0.62
C ILE A 88 -2.73 -5.70 -0.86
N ALA A 89 -3.62 -6.04 0.07
CA ALA A 89 -4.45 -7.25 0.01
C ALA A 89 -5.50 -7.14 -1.11
N PRO A 90 -5.84 -8.23 -1.82
CA PRO A 90 -6.72 -8.19 -3.01
C PRO A 90 -8.11 -7.59 -2.75
N ALA A 91 -8.62 -7.73 -1.52
CA ALA A 91 -9.91 -7.22 -1.10
C ALA A 91 -10.04 -5.68 -1.21
N PHE A 92 -8.93 -4.95 -1.39
CA PHE A 92 -8.96 -3.48 -1.52
C PHE A 92 -9.86 -2.98 -2.64
N ILE A 93 -10.01 -3.74 -3.74
CA ILE A 93 -10.87 -3.36 -4.87
C ILE A 93 -12.32 -3.16 -4.44
N GLY A 94 -12.80 -3.96 -3.48
CA GLY A 94 -14.17 -3.86 -2.96
C GLY A 94 -14.35 -2.86 -1.81
N GLN A 95 -13.28 -2.19 -1.36
CA GLN A 95 -13.34 -1.24 -0.23
C GLN A 95 -13.58 0.20 -0.67
N PHE A 96 -13.38 0.51 -1.96
CA PHE A 96 -13.55 1.84 -2.51
C PHE A 96 -14.72 1.88 -3.51
N SER A 97 -15.18 3.08 -3.87
CA SER A 97 -16.20 3.26 -4.90
C SER A 97 -15.66 2.91 -6.29
N ASP A 98 -16.57 2.67 -7.24
CA ASP A 98 -16.24 2.36 -8.64
C ASP A 98 -15.40 3.43 -9.35
N GLU A 99 -15.37 4.66 -8.81
CA GLU A 99 -14.56 5.77 -9.30
C GLU A 99 -13.07 5.65 -8.92
N VAL A 100 -12.73 4.81 -7.94
CA VAL A 100 -11.36 4.65 -7.44
C VAL A 100 -10.68 3.50 -8.16
N THR A 101 -9.71 3.84 -9.01
CA THR A 101 -8.93 2.83 -9.73
C THR A 101 -7.67 2.42 -8.94
N PRO A 102 -7.14 1.20 -9.14
CA PRO A 102 -5.85 0.80 -8.57
C PRO A 102 -4.70 1.74 -8.92
N GLY A 103 -4.71 2.34 -10.12
CA GLY A 103 -3.71 3.33 -10.54
C GLY A 103 -3.72 4.60 -9.68
N MET A 104 -4.89 5.05 -9.25
CA MET A 104 -5.01 6.19 -8.35
C MET A 104 -4.40 5.90 -6.98
N LEU A 105 -4.62 4.69 -6.45
CA LEU A 105 -3.99 4.26 -5.20
C LEU A 105 -2.47 4.14 -5.34
N ARG A 106 -1.97 3.57 -6.45
CA ARG A 106 -0.52 3.52 -6.75
C ARG A 106 0.10 4.93 -6.70
N ASN A 107 -0.53 5.89 -7.36
CA ASN A 107 -0.06 7.27 -7.38
C ASN A 107 -0.11 7.93 -5.99
N ALA A 108 -1.16 7.68 -5.22
CA ALA A 108 -1.26 8.17 -3.85
C ALA A 108 -0.09 7.67 -2.97
N PHE A 109 0.21 6.37 -3.02
CA PHE A 109 1.34 5.82 -2.28
C PHE A 109 2.68 6.39 -2.76
N LYS A 110 2.87 6.54 -4.07
CA LYS A 110 4.07 7.19 -4.64
C LYS A 110 4.25 8.62 -4.11
N GLN A 111 3.18 9.40 -4.09
CA GLN A 111 3.21 10.76 -3.55
C GLN A 111 3.48 10.79 -2.04
N MET A 112 2.99 9.81 -1.27
CA MET A 112 3.35 9.70 0.15
C MET A 112 4.80 9.28 0.39
N GLY A 113 5.56 8.92 -0.65
CA GLY A 113 6.97 8.54 -0.57
C GLY A 113 7.23 7.04 -0.59
N PHE A 114 6.24 6.20 -0.93
CA PHE A 114 6.50 4.80 -1.26
C PHE A 114 7.11 4.68 -2.66
N ASP A 115 8.06 3.78 -2.84
CA ASP A 115 8.74 3.52 -4.12
C ASP A 115 7.93 2.60 -5.03
N GLY A 116 6.90 1.94 -4.48
CA GLY A 116 5.96 1.15 -5.25
C GLY A 116 4.79 0.62 -4.43
N MET A 117 3.81 0.08 -5.13
CA MET A 117 2.68 -0.64 -4.55
C MET A 117 2.55 -1.97 -5.27
N VAL A 118 2.49 -3.06 -4.51
CA VAL A 118 2.37 -4.42 -5.03
C VAL A 118 1.12 -5.06 -4.45
N GLU A 119 0.25 -5.51 -5.33
CA GLU A 119 -0.92 -6.29 -4.95
C GLU A 119 -0.49 -7.70 -4.61
N VAL A 120 -0.91 -8.21 -3.45
CA VAL A 120 -0.48 -9.54 -2.99
C VAL A 120 -1.29 -10.70 -3.57
N ALA A 121 -2.19 -10.44 -4.52
CA ALA A 121 -2.95 -11.47 -5.25
C ALA A 121 -2.04 -12.48 -5.95
N VAL A 122 -0.94 -12.03 -6.54
CA VAL A 122 0.05 -12.92 -7.17
C VAL A 122 0.64 -13.93 -6.17
N PHE A 123 0.81 -13.53 -4.91
CA PHE A 123 1.28 -14.45 -3.86
C PHE A 123 0.19 -15.42 -3.42
N ALA A 124 -1.09 -15.03 -3.52
CA ALA A 124 -2.20 -15.94 -3.30
C ALA A 124 -2.23 -17.05 -4.36
N ASP A 125 -2.02 -16.73 -5.64
CA ASP A 125 -1.93 -17.73 -6.72
C ASP A 125 -0.75 -18.71 -6.48
N ILE A 126 0.43 -18.18 -6.12
CA ILE A 126 1.61 -18.99 -5.78
C ILE A 126 1.30 -19.90 -4.59
N LEU A 127 0.63 -19.37 -3.56
CA LEU A 127 0.26 -20.15 -2.39
C LEU A 127 -0.74 -21.26 -2.75
N THR A 128 -1.77 -20.96 -3.54
CA THR A 128 -2.74 -21.95 -4.01
C THR A 128 -2.07 -23.08 -4.78
N LEU A 129 -1.09 -22.77 -5.65
CA LEU A 129 -0.33 -23.81 -6.35
C LEU A 129 0.46 -24.69 -5.37
N LYS A 130 1.12 -24.08 -4.38
CA LYS A 130 1.88 -24.82 -3.36
C LYS A 130 0.96 -25.71 -2.51
N GLU A 131 -0.14 -25.17 -2.01
CA GLU A 131 -1.13 -25.92 -1.21
C GLU A 131 -1.75 -27.06 -2.02
N ALA A 132 -2.01 -26.87 -3.32
CA ALA A 132 -2.50 -27.93 -4.20
C ALA A 132 -1.50 -29.07 -4.37
N LEU A 133 -0.21 -28.76 -4.54
CA LEU A 133 0.84 -29.77 -4.64
C LEU A 133 1.05 -30.52 -3.31
N GLU A 134 0.94 -29.83 -2.18
CA GLU A 134 0.98 -30.47 -0.86
C GLU A 134 -0.22 -31.39 -0.65
N PHE A 135 -1.41 -30.95 -1.06
CA PHE A 135 -2.62 -31.76 -0.98
C PHE A 135 -2.51 -33.04 -1.82
N ASP A 136 -2.05 -32.94 -3.08
CA ASP A 136 -1.83 -34.08 -3.98
C ASP A 136 -0.84 -35.11 -3.38
N GLN A 137 0.20 -34.64 -2.71
CA GLN A 137 1.20 -35.53 -2.09
C GLN A 137 0.69 -36.20 -0.81
N ASN A 138 -0.07 -35.49 0.00
CA ASN A 138 -0.41 -35.93 1.36
C ASN A 138 -1.77 -36.65 1.45
N ILE A 139 -2.71 -36.37 0.55
CA ILE A 139 -4.07 -36.93 0.58
C ILE A 139 -4.21 -38.00 -0.50
N ASN A 140 -3.97 -39.26 -0.12
CA ASN A 140 -3.97 -40.40 -1.04
C ASN A 140 -5.16 -41.34 -0.80
N SER A 141 -5.83 -41.21 0.34
CA SER A 141 -6.97 -42.01 0.77
C SER A 141 -8.00 -41.15 1.50
N GLU A 142 -9.24 -41.65 1.64
CA GLU A 142 -10.32 -40.95 2.33
C GLU A 142 -10.07 -40.75 3.85
N SER A 143 -9.12 -41.49 4.42
CA SER A 143 -8.72 -41.37 5.83
C SER A 143 -7.64 -40.32 6.08
N ASP A 144 -7.06 -39.73 5.03
CA ASP A 144 -6.03 -38.72 5.16
C ASP A 144 -6.64 -37.33 5.40
N TYR A 145 -5.95 -36.50 6.18
CA TYR A 145 -6.41 -35.16 6.52
C TYR A 145 -5.27 -34.14 6.40
N GLN A 146 -5.60 -32.99 5.80
CA GLN A 146 -4.71 -31.84 5.71
C GLN A 146 -5.52 -30.56 5.90
N LEU A 147 -4.93 -29.59 6.59
CA LEU A 147 -5.44 -28.23 6.66
C LEU A 147 -5.34 -27.57 5.28
N THR A 148 -6.49 -27.31 4.67
CA THR A 148 -6.59 -26.84 3.27
C THR A 148 -6.41 -25.32 3.11
N SER A 149 -6.27 -24.56 4.20
CA SER A 149 -6.02 -23.12 4.13
C SER A 149 -5.30 -22.63 5.38
N CYS A 150 -4.07 -22.14 5.22
CA CYS A 150 -3.30 -21.54 6.31
C CYS A 150 -3.06 -20.04 6.17
N CYS A 151 -3.61 -19.42 5.12
CA CYS A 151 -3.40 -18.00 4.82
C CYS A 151 -4.18 -17.05 5.74
N CYS A 152 -5.24 -17.53 6.41
CA CYS A 152 -6.01 -16.74 7.37
C CYS A 152 -5.36 -16.84 8.76
N PRO A 153 -4.77 -15.75 9.31
CA PRO A 153 -4.11 -15.79 10.60
C PRO A 153 -5.08 -16.10 11.75
N MET A 154 -6.35 -15.74 11.61
CA MET A 154 -7.38 -16.09 12.59
C MET A 154 -7.63 -17.59 12.66
N TRP A 155 -7.59 -18.29 11.52
CA TRP A 155 -7.79 -19.74 11.48
C TRP A 155 -6.60 -20.50 12.06
N ILE A 156 -5.39 -19.98 11.89
CA ILE A 156 -4.17 -20.59 12.44
C ILE A 156 -3.98 -20.31 13.93
N ALA A 157 -4.52 -19.19 14.44
CA ALA A 157 -4.40 -18.82 15.85
C ALA A 157 -5.47 -19.45 16.77
N MET A 158 -6.46 -20.16 16.22
CA MET A 158 -7.48 -20.91 16.97
C MET A 158 -6.97 -22.28 17.38
#